data_AF-A0A3M2SSV4-F1
#
_entry.id   AF-A0A3M2SSV4-F1
#
_cell.length_a   1.000
_cell.length_b   1.000
_cell.length_c   1.000
_cell.angle_alpha   90.00
_cell.angle_beta   90.00
_cell.angle_gamma   90.00
#
_symmetry.space_group_name_H-M   'P 1'
#
loop_
_entity.id
_entity.type
_entity.pdbx_description
1 polymer ?
#
loop_
_entity_poly.entity_id
_entity_poly.type
_entity_poly.pdbx_seq_one_letter_code
_entity_poly.pdbx_strand_id
1 'polypeptide(L)'
;MDEHMRQEMGPIKRAWLKESFDQKKREELYHRMIALRDTGMPIEEVLEHCYKVASEDGERPKAKMALILDDVLAKKLDGSSLAEAFSAWLPTDDLMIIEAVQDSTYFSKGLLDYLVINEKKRKIKRTIIAGSIMPLIMISLTIGMAYYFGAVVVPMIEESMPSENWRGMALFLKGS
;
A
#
# COMPACT_ATOMS: atom_id res chain seq x y z
N MET A 1 -15.78 19.56 -11.71
CA MET A 1 -14.38 19.99 -11.95
C MET A 1 -14.26 20.39 -13.42
N ASP A 2 -13.73 21.58 -13.75
CA ASP A 2 -13.58 22.02 -15.15
C ASP A 2 -12.80 20.99 -15.97
N GLU A 3 -13.25 20.74 -17.20
CA GLU A 3 -12.66 19.78 -18.15
C GLU A 3 -11.16 20.06 -18.39
N HIS A 4 -10.77 21.33 -18.35
CA HIS A 4 -9.37 21.79 -18.36
C HIS A 4 -8.54 21.28 -17.16
N MET A 5 -9.11 21.19 -15.95
CA MET A 5 -8.41 20.70 -14.76
C MET A 5 -8.22 19.18 -14.77
N ARG A 6 -9.02 18.45 -15.57
CA ARG A 6 -8.89 16.99 -15.79
C ARG A 6 -7.72 16.65 -16.73
N GLN A 7 -7.48 17.48 -17.76
CA GLN A 7 -6.35 17.32 -18.68
C GLN A 7 -4.99 17.71 -18.06
N GLU A 8 -4.96 18.64 -17.08
CA GLU A 8 -3.73 19.11 -16.44
C GLU A 8 -3.33 18.36 -15.14
N MET A 9 -3.77 17.12 -14.93
CA MET A 9 -3.19 16.32 -13.86
C MET A 9 -1.84 15.75 -14.31
N GLY A 10 -0.78 16.53 -14.10
CA GLY A 10 0.60 16.10 -14.35
C GLY A 10 0.92 14.76 -13.68
N PRO A 11 1.87 13.97 -14.24
CA PRO A 11 2.14 12.59 -13.82
C PRO A 11 2.46 12.47 -12.32
N ILE A 12 3.14 13.47 -11.75
CA ILE A 12 3.48 13.54 -10.32
C ILE A 12 2.23 13.66 -9.45
N LYS A 13 1.29 14.54 -9.84
CA LYS A 13 0.03 14.73 -9.11
C LYS A 13 -0.82 13.46 -9.14
N ARG A 14 -0.88 12.78 -10.30
CA ARG A 14 -1.56 11.49 -10.42
C ARG A 14 -0.93 10.42 -9.55
N ALA A 15 0.40 10.29 -9.55
CA ALA A 15 1.11 9.35 -8.70
C ALA A 15 0.84 9.60 -7.21
N TRP A 16 0.85 10.86 -6.78
CA TRP A 16 0.58 11.24 -5.40
C TRP A 16 -0.88 10.98 -4.97
N LEU A 17 -1.83 11.16 -5.88
CA LEU A 17 -3.23 10.80 -5.65
C LEU A 17 -3.41 9.27 -5.55
N LYS A 18 -2.77 8.48 -6.43
CA LYS A 18 -2.79 7.01 -6.34
C LYS A 18 -2.23 6.52 -5.00
N GLU A 19 -1.10 7.09 -4.56
CA GLU A 19 -0.51 6.74 -3.26
C GLU A 19 -1.44 7.05 -2.09
N SER A 20 -2.21 8.14 -2.20
CA SER A 20 -3.18 8.49 -1.16
C SER A 20 -4.42 7.60 -1.13
N PHE A 21 -4.66 6.81 -2.19
CA PHE A 21 -5.73 5.83 -2.24
C PHE A 21 -5.27 4.49 -1.69
N ASP A 22 -4.78 4.55 -0.45
CA ASP A 22 -4.25 3.39 0.25
C ASP A 22 -5.32 2.32 0.49
N GLN A 23 -4.87 1.15 0.95
CA GLN A 23 -5.75 0.02 1.17
C GLN A 23 -6.89 0.33 2.16
N LYS A 24 -6.63 1.11 3.21
CA LYS A 24 -7.67 1.45 4.20
C LYS A 24 -8.74 2.32 3.57
N LYS A 25 -8.35 3.29 2.74
CA LYS A 25 -9.27 4.16 2.01
C LYS A 25 -10.09 3.40 0.97
N ARG A 26 -9.51 2.39 0.32
CA ARG A 26 -10.26 1.47 -0.55
C ARG A 26 -11.29 0.65 0.23
N GLU A 27 -10.90 0.07 1.37
CA GLU A 27 -11.80 -0.69 2.25
C GLU A 27 -12.98 0.18 2.73
N GLU A 28 -12.70 1.43 3.18
CA GLU A 28 -13.74 2.41 3.56
C GLU A 28 -14.71 2.71 2.40
N LEU A 29 -14.18 2.90 1.19
CA LEU A 29 -15.01 3.13 0.00
C LEU A 29 -15.89 1.91 -0.30
N TYR A 30 -15.34 0.70 -0.26
CA TYR A 30 -16.08 -0.52 -0.58
C TYR A 30 -17.20 -0.79 0.41
N HIS A 31 -16.96 -0.60 1.71
CA HIS A 31 -18.01 -0.68 2.71
C HIS A 31 -19.13 0.32 2.45
N ARG A 32 -18.80 1.55 2.03
CA ARG A 32 -19.81 2.56 1.68
C ARG A 32 -20.59 2.17 0.43
N MET A 33 -19.91 1.68 -0.60
CA MET A 33 -20.58 1.19 -1.82
C MET A 33 -21.51 0.02 -1.51
N ILE A 34 -21.08 -0.96 -0.70
CA ILE A 34 -21.91 -2.07 -0.23
C ILE A 34 -23.17 -1.53 0.47
N ALA A 35 -22.99 -0.67 1.47
CA ALA A 35 -24.09 -0.15 2.28
C ALA A 35 -25.15 0.59 1.43
N LEU A 36 -24.71 1.36 0.44
CA LEU A 36 -25.61 2.08 -0.46
C LEU A 36 -26.24 1.15 -1.52
N ARG A 37 -25.50 0.17 -2.04
CA ARG A 37 -26.03 -0.81 -2.99
C ARG A 37 -27.07 -1.73 -2.35
N ASP A 38 -26.92 -2.05 -1.07
CA ASP A 38 -27.90 -2.85 -0.32
C ASP A 38 -29.26 -2.14 -0.15
N THR A 39 -29.31 -0.81 -0.29
CA THR A 39 -30.58 -0.07 -0.34
C THR A 39 -31.23 -0.08 -1.72
N GLY A 40 -30.61 -0.72 -2.72
CA GLY A 40 -31.06 -0.73 -4.12
C GLY A 40 -30.61 0.48 -4.94
N MET A 41 -29.71 1.33 -4.41
CA MET A 41 -29.25 2.54 -5.10
C MET A 41 -28.45 2.20 -6.38
N PRO A 42 -28.70 2.83 -7.54
CA PRO A 42 -27.88 2.70 -8.74
C PRO A 42 -26.42 3.09 -8.50
N ILE A 43 -25.47 2.51 -9.25
CA ILE A 43 -24.03 2.70 -8.98
C ILE A 43 -23.58 4.16 -9.21
N GLU A 44 -24.20 4.86 -10.14
CA GLU A 44 -23.95 6.27 -10.42
C GLU A 44 -24.29 7.14 -9.20
N GLU A 45 -25.46 6.91 -8.61
CA GLU A 45 -25.90 7.58 -7.38
C GLU A 45 -24.99 7.21 -6.20
N VAL A 46 -24.59 5.94 -6.09
CA VAL A 46 -23.63 5.48 -5.07
C VAL A 46 -22.32 6.26 -5.16
N LEU A 47 -21.78 6.42 -6.37
CA LEU A 47 -20.54 7.18 -6.61
C LEU A 47 -20.72 8.67 -6.30
N GLU A 48 -21.87 9.25 -6.65
CA GLU A 48 -22.21 10.64 -6.29
C GLU A 48 -22.26 10.84 -4.76
N HIS A 49 -22.91 9.92 -4.04
CA HIS A 49 -22.93 9.92 -2.57
C HIS A 49 -21.52 9.77 -1.99
N CYS A 50 -20.70 8.87 -2.53
CA CYS A 50 -19.31 8.73 -2.12
C CYS A 50 -18.51 10.02 -2.35
N TYR A 51 -18.73 10.70 -3.48
CA TYR A 51 -18.11 11.98 -3.80
C TYR A 51 -18.53 13.08 -2.83
N LYS A 52 -19.83 13.22 -2.53
CA LYS A 52 -20.34 14.20 -1.56
C LYS A 52 -19.68 14.03 -0.20
N VAL A 53 -19.60 12.80 0.31
CA VAL A 53 -18.93 12.54 1.58
C VAL A 53 -17.42 12.82 1.50
N ALA A 54 -16.77 12.44 0.40
CA ALA A 54 -15.34 12.69 0.23
C ALA A 54 -14.98 14.18 0.07
N SER A 55 -15.92 14.98 -0.42
CA SER A 55 -15.78 16.41 -0.62
C SER A 55 -16.34 17.26 0.53
N GLU A 56 -16.78 16.65 1.63
CA GLU A 56 -17.47 17.35 2.74
C GLU A 56 -18.63 18.20 2.21
N ASP A 57 -19.53 17.56 1.45
CA ASP A 57 -20.68 18.19 0.79
C ASP A 57 -20.30 19.39 -0.11
N GLY A 58 -19.11 19.33 -0.70
CA GLY A 58 -18.58 20.36 -1.60
C GLY A 58 -17.74 21.43 -0.91
N GLU A 59 -17.53 21.38 0.40
CA GLU A 59 -16.61 22.29 1.11
C GLU A 59 -15.14 22.01 0.76
N ARG A 60 -14.81 20.76 0.45
CA ARG A 60 -13.46 20.28 0.11
C ARG A 60 -13.42 19.49 -1.21
N PRO A 61 -13.78 20.11 -2.35
CA PRO A 61 -13.83 19.41 -3.63
C PRO A 61 -12.44 19.02 -4.15
N LYS A 62 -11.38 19.64 -3.61
CA LYS A 62 -9.97 19.34 -3.91
C LYS A 62 -9.35 18.31 -2.96
N ALA A 63 -10.12 17.74 -2.03
CA ALA A 63 -9.67 16.60 -1.24
C ALA A 63 -9.27 15.45 -2.17
N LYS A 64 -8.23 14.70 -1.82
CA LYS A 64 -7.65 13.68 -2.71
C LYS A 64 -8.68 12.65 -3.15
N MET A 65 -9.50 12.18 -2.21
CA MET A 65 -10.58 11.22 -2.50
C MET A 65 -11.68 11.85 -3.36
N ALA A 66 -12.04 13.11 -3.11
CA ALA A 66 -13.02 13.82 -3.94
C ALA A 66 -12.54 13.94 -5.40
N LEU A 67 -11.25 14.24 -5.61
CA LEU A 67 -10.67 14.32 -6.95
C LEU A 67 -10.70 12.97 -7.69
N ILE A 68 -10.42 11.87 -6.98
CA ILE A 68 -10.48 10.52 -7.54
C ILE A 68 -11.93 10.16 -7.90
N LEU A 69 -12.87 10.38 -6.97
CA LEU A 69 -14.26 10.04 -7.18
C LEU A 69 -14.94 10.93 -8.24
N ASP A 70 -14.53 12.20 -8.40
CA ASP A 70 -15.01 13.04 -9.51
C ASP A 70 -14.58 12.48 -10.87
N ASP A 71 -13.33 12.01 -11.00
CA ASP A 71 -12.84 11.37 -12.24
C ASP A 71 -13.57 10.05 -12.53
N VAL A 72 -13.76 9.22 -11.50
CA VAL A 72 -14.48 7.94 -11.63
C VAL A 72 -15.95 8.18 -12.00
N LEU A 73 -16.62 9.10 -11.32
CA LEU A 73 -18.02 9.44 -11.58
C LEU A 73 -18.19 9.98 -13.00
N ALA A 74 -17.30 10.87 -13.46
CA ALA A 74 -17.32 11.38 -14.82
C ALA A 74 -17.25 10.25 -15.86
N LYS A 75 -16.29 9.33 -15.72
CA LYS A 75 -16.16 8.18 -16.62
C LYS A 75 -17.38 7.25 -16.57
N LYS A 76 -17.96 7.06 -15.38
CA LYS A 76 -19.16 6.23 -15.25
C LYS A 76 -20.36 6.86 -15.97
N LEU A 77 -20.52 8.18 -15.88
CA LEU A 77 -21.55 8.94 -16.60
C LEU A 77 -21.32 8.94 -18.11
N ASP A 78 -20.06 8.89 -18.55
CA ASP A 78 -19.68 8.74 -19.97
C ASP A 78 -19.89 7.31 -20.51
N GLY A 79 -20.37 6.39 -19.67
CA GLY A 79 -20.73 5.02 -20.08
C GLY A 79 -19.64 3.97 -19.86
N SER A 80 -18.49 4.33 -19.27
CA SER A 80 -17.50 3.32 -18.87
C SER A 80 -18.08 2.35 -17.84
N SER A 81 -17.57 1.11 -17.84
CA SER A 81 -17.84 0.18 -16.74
C SER A 81 -17.25 0.70 -15.42
N LEU A 82 -17.71 0.16 -14.28
CA LEU A 82 -17.18 0.57 -12.97
C LEU A 82 -15.69 0.26 -12.86
N ALA A 83 -15.27 -0.92 -13.35
CA ALA A 83 -13.86 -1.31 -13.37
C ALA A 83 -13.02 -0.38 -14.25
N GLU A 84 -13.50 -0.03 -15.46
CA GLU A 84 -12.83 0.91 -16.36
C GLU A 84 -12.68 2.29 -15.74
N ALA A 85 -13.74 2.80 -15.09
CA ALA A 85 -13.72 4.09 -14.43
C ALA A 85 -12.65 4.17 -13.33
N PHE A 86 -12.46 3.07 -12.59
CA PHE A 86 -11.45 2.94 -11.54
C PHE A 86 -10.05 2.53 -12.03
N SER A 87 -9.88 2.14 -13.29
CA SER A 87 -8.64 1.54 -13.82
C SER A 87 -7.36 2.34 -13.55
N ALA A 88 -7.47 3.67 -13.52
CA ALA A 88 -6.34 4.54 -13.24
C ALA A 88 -5.98 4.62 -11.75
N TRP A 89 -6.86 4.21 -10.84
CA TRP A 89 -6.79 4.51 -9.41
C TRP A 89 -6.60 3.27 -8.53
N LEU A 90 -7.09 2.12 -8.98
CA LEU A 90 -7.07 0.88 -8.22
C LEU A 90 -6.00 -0.09 -8.74
N PRO A 91 -5.41 -0.94 -7.87
CA PRO A 91 -4.54 -2.01 -8.32
C PRO A 91 -5.36 -3.14 -8.97
N THR A 92 -4.68 -4.02 -9.70
CA THR A 92 -5.31 -5.07 -10.51
C THR A 92 -6.24 -6.00 -9.72
N ASP A 93 -5.85 -6.44 -8.51
CA ASP A 93 -6.68 -7.30 -7.66
C ASP A 93 -8.06 -6.67 -7.34
N ASP A 94 -8.07 -5.36 -7.07
CA ASP A 94 -9.28 -4.58 -6.78
C ASP A 94 -10.13 -4.40 -8.04
N LEU A 95 -9.51 -4.17 -9.20
CA LEU A 95 -10.21 -4.04 -10.49
C LEU A 95 -10.87 -5.36 -10.92
N MET A 96 -10.17 -6.48 -10.76
CA MET A 96 -10.69 -7.80 -11.13
C MET A 96 -11.96 -8.17 -10.36
N ILE A 97 -12.01 -7.90 -9.06
CA ILE A 97 -13.23 -8.18 -8.29
C ILE A 97 -14.37 -7.25 -8.71
N ILE A 98 -14.09 -5.96 -8.91
CA ILE A 98 -15.11 -4.99 -9.35
C ILE A 98 -15.69 -5.41 -10.70
N GLU A 99 -14.84 -5.76 -11.66
CA GLU A 99 -15.25 -6.24 -12.97
C GLU A 99 -16.14 -7.49 -12.88
N ALA A 100 -15.78 -8.43 -12.00
CA ALA A 100 -16.53 -9.67 -11.81
C ALA A 100 -17.92 -9.46 -11.18
N VAL A 101 -18.11 -8.40 -10.37
CA VAL A 101 -19.32 -8.23 -9.56
C VAL A 101 -20.20 -7.06 -9.98
N GLN A 102 -19.71 -6.11 -10.79
CA GLN A 102 -20.38 -4.83 -11.10
C GLN A 102 -21.81 -4.98 -11.64
N ASP A 103 -22.05 -5.98 -12.51
CA ASP A 103 -23.36 -6.22 -13.14
C ASP A 103 -24.14 -7.36 -12.47
N SER A 104 -23.63 -7.87 -11.35
CA SER A 104 -24.23 -9.01 -10.65
C SER A 104 -25.23 -8.57 -9.58
N THR A 105 -26.22 -9.44 -9.31
CA THR A 105 -27.11 -9.29 -8.15
C THR A 105 -26.40 -9.49 -6.81
N TYR A 106 -25.16 -9.98 -6.84
CA TYR A 106 -24.36 -10.27 -5.65
C TYR A 106 -23.23 -9.26 -5.43
N PHE A 107 -23.30 -8.05 -6.03
CA PHE A 107 -22.30 -6.98 -5.89
C PHE A 107 -21.79 -6.84 -4.45
N SER A 108 -22.72 -6.64 -3.52
CA SER A 108 -22.41 -6.42 -2.11
C SER A 108 -21.70 -7.61 -1.48
N LYS A 109 -22.20 -8.82 -1.73
CA LYS A 109 -21.63 -10.06 -1.21
C LYS A 109 -20.23 -10.31 -1.76
N GLY A 110 -20.05 -10.18 -3.07
CA GLY A 110 -18.75 -10.42 -3.72
C GLY A 110 -17.68 -9.44 -3.26
N LEU A 111 -18.05 -8.15 -3.10
CA LEU A 111 -17.13 -7.15 -2.58
C LEU A 111 -16.82 -7.36 -1.08
N LEU A 112 -17.79 -7.82 -0.29
CA LEU A 112 -17.59 -8.19 1.12
C LEU A 112 -16.65 -9.40 1.26
N ASP A 113 -16.84 -10.44 0.46
CA ASP A 113 -15.97 -11.62 0.44
C ASP A 113 -14.53 -11.22 0.07
N TYR A 114 -14.37 -10.29 -0.88
CA TYR A 114 -13.07 -9.73 -1.23
C TYR A 114 -12.42 -8.98 -0.06
N LEU A 115 -13.17 -8.16 0.68
CA LEU A 115 -12.65 -7.48 1.88
C LEU A 115 -12.13 -8.47 2.92
N VAL A 116 -12.87 -9.57 3.16
CA VAL A 116 -12.47 -10.64 4.08
C VAL A 116 -11.18 -11.33 3.60
N ILE A 117 -11.07 -11.62 2.31
CA ILE A 117 -9.85 -12.21 1.72
C ILE A 117 -8.67 -11.26 1.87
N ASN A 118 -8.87 -9.98 1.62
CA ASN A 118 -7.81 -8.98 1.69
C ASN A 118 -7.31 -8.77 3.13
N GLU A 119 -8.22 -8.80 4.10
CA GLU A 119 -7.86 -8.79 5.52
C GLU A 119 -7.04 -10.03 5.92
N LYS A 120 -7.42 -11.23 5.45
CA LYS A 120 -6.66 -12.46 5.69
C LYS A 120 -5.26 -12.38 5.09
N LYS A 121 -5.12 -11.93 3.83
CA LYS A 121 -3.83 -11.68 3.17
C LYS A 121 -2.96 -10.73 4.00
N ARG A 122 -3.54 -9.64 4.49
CA ARG A 122 -2.85 -8.66 5.35
C ARG A 122 -2.36 -9.27 6.66
N LYS A 123 -3.20 -10.08 7.32
CA LYS A 123 -2.81 -10.77 8.56
C LYS A 123 -1.62 -11.69 8.32
N ILE A 124 -1.65 -12.49 7.24
CA ILE A 124 -0.53 -13.35 6.86
C ILE A 124 0.75 -12.53 6.63
N LYS A 125 0.68 -11.46 5.82
CA LYS A 125 1.83 -10.59 5.55
C LYS A 125 2.40 -9.99 6.84
N ARG A 126 1.55 -9.51 7.74
CA ARG A 126 1.97 -8.99 9.05
C ARG A 126 2.65 -10.05 9.91
N THR A 127 2.12 -11.27 9.96
CA THR A 127 2.74 -12.38 10.69
C THR A 127 4.12 -12.71 10.13
N ILE A 128 4.27 -12.75 8.80
CA ILE A 128 5.58 -12.98 8.15
C ILE A 128 6.56 -11.87 8.55
N ILE A 129 6.17 -10.60 8.40
CA ILE A 129 7.03 -9.46 8.74
C ILE A 129 7.43 -9.51 10.22
N ALA A 130 6.46 -9.75 11.12
CA ALA A 130 6.71 -9.85 12.55
C ALA A 130 7.65 -11.02 12.91
N GLY A 131 7.45 -12.18 12.28
CA GLY A 131 8.32 -13.35 12.45
C GLY A 131 9.74 -13.13 11.94
N SER A 132 9.92 -12.31 10.90
CA SER A 132 11.24 -12.02 10.32
C SER A 132 12.08 -11.02 11.12
N ILE A 133 11.50 -10.27 12.05
CA ILE A 133 12.24 -9.28 12.85
C ILE A 133 13.32 -9.95 13.72
N MET A 134 13.03 -11.09 14.33
CA MET A 134 13.95 -11.75 15.26
C MET A 134 15.20 -12.32 14.56
N PRO A 135 15.10 -13.07 13.44
CA PRO A 135 16.28 -13.47 12.67
C PRO A 135 17.14 -12.28 12.21
N LEU A 136 16.51 -11.17 11.81
CA LEU A 136 17.23 -9.96 11.40
C LEU A 136 18.03 -9.34 12.54
N ILE A 137 17.49 -9.32 13.76
CA ILE A 137 18.21 -8.85 14.96
C ILE A 137 19.41 -9.77 15.27
N MET A 138 19.25 -11.09 15.13
CA MET A 138 20.35 -12.02 15.36
C MET A 138 21.47 -11.85 14.32
N ILE A 139 21.10 -11.71 13.05
CA ILE A 139 22.06 -11.46 11.96
C ILE A 139 22.77 -10.12 12.17
N SER A 140 22.03 -9.06 12.52
CA SER A 140 22.62 -7.74 12.75
C SER A 140 23.57 -7.74 13.94
N LEU A 141 23.23 -8.43 15.04
CA LEU A 141 24.10 -8.58 16.19
C LEU A 141 25.38 -9.34 15.83
N THR A 142 25.25 -10.42 15.05
CA THR A 142 26.39 -11.23 14.60
C THR A 142 27.34 -10.41 13.72
N ILE A 143 26.81 -9.69 12.72
CA ILE A 143 27.60 -8.82 11.85
C ILE A 143 28.23 -7.67 12.64
N GLY A 144 27.46 -7.05 13.54
CA GLY A 144 27.95 -5.97 14.41
C GLY A 144 29.09 -6.41 15.31
N MET A 145 29.00 -7.63 15.87
CA MET A 145 30.07 -8.21 16.67
C MET A 145 31.31 -8.48 15.82
N ALA A 146 31.17 -9.10 14.65
CA ALA A 146 32.28 -9.33 13.73
C ALA A 146 32.99 -8.01 13.33
N TYR A 147 32.22 -6.96 13.03
CA TYR A 147 32.75 -5.63 12.75
C TYR A 147 33.50 -5.03 13.95
N TYR A 148 32.93 -5.11 15.15
CA TYR A 148 33.58 -4.63 16.38
C TYR A 148 34.93 -5.31 16.63
N PHE A 149 35.00 -6.63 16.43
CA PHE A 149 36.27 -7.36 16.54
C PHE A 149 37.31 -6.86 15.55
N GLY A 150 36.94 -6.71 14.28
CA GLY A 150 37.86 -6.22 13.24
C GLY A 150 38.32 -4.77 13.45
N ALA A 151 37.41 -3.88 13.83
CA ALA A 151 37.69 -2.45 13.92
C ALA A 151 38.30 -2.00 15.27
N VAL A 152 38.02 -2.70 16.37
CA VAL A 152 38.41 -2.28 17.72
C VAL A 152 39.37 -3.28 18.38
N VAL A 153 39.05 -4.57 18.34
CA VAL A 153 39.82 -5.58 19.07
C VAL A 153 41.14 -5.90 18.37
N VAL A 154 41.14 -6.04 17.04
CA VAL A 154 42.37 -6.34 16.28
C VAL A 154 43.44 -5.25 16.46
N PRO A 155 43.15 -3.94 16.30
CA PRO A 155 44.14 -2.89 16.54
C PRO A 155 44.65 -2.84 17.98
N MET A 156 43.78 -3.07 18.98
CA MET A 156 44.17 -3.09 20.39
C MET A 156 45.18 -4.21 20.72
N ILE A 157 45.06 -5.35 20.04
CA ILE A 157 46.03 -6.46 20.17
C ILE A 157 47.35 -6.10 19.48
N GLU A 158 47.32 -5.46 18.31
CA GLU A 158 48.52 -4.97 17.61
C GLU A 158 49.31 -3.95 18.44
N GLU A 159 48.62 -3.06 19.14
CA GLU A 159 49.25 -2.03 19.98
C GLU A 159 49.90 -2.64 21.25
N SER A 160 49.30 -3.69 21.81
CA SER A 160 49.76 -4.29 23.09
C SER A 160 50.78 -5.42 22.94
N MET A 161 50.89 -6.05 21.76
CA MET A 161 51.87 -7.11 21.47
C MET A 161 52.47 -6.96 20.06
N PRO A 162 53.81 -6.91 19.90
CA PRO A 162 54.44 -6.92 18.59
C PRO A 162 53.94 -8.11 17.76
N SER A 163 53.56 -7.85 16.51
CA SER A 163 52.91 -8.80 15.58
C SER A 163 53.72 -10.07 15.27
N GLU A 164 54.95 -10.16 15.77
CA GLU A 164 55.85 -11.32 15.72
C GLU A 164 55.56 -12.39 16.78
N ASN A 165 54.81 -12.06 17.85
CA ASN A 165 54.52 -12.99 18.96
C ASN A 165 53.09 -13.55 18.96
N TRP A 166 52.31 -13.31 17.90
CA TRP A 166 50.94 -13.81 17.80
C TRP A 166 50.93 -15.35 17.73
N ARG A 167 50.25 -16.01 18.68
CA ARG A 167 50.07 -17.47 18.74
C ARG A 167 48.58 -17.83 18.76
N GLY A 168 48.21 -19.00 18.23
CA GLY A 168 46.82 -19.49 18.25
C GLY A 168 45.89 -18.75 17.28
N MET A 169 44.62 -18.50 17.68
CA MET A 169 43.59 -17.92 16.80
C MET A 169 43.93 -16.52 16.24
N ALA A 170 44.83 -15.77 16.89
CA ALA A 170 45.31 -14.48 16.41
C ALA A 170 46.05 -14.57 15.07
N LEU A 171 46.71 -15.71 14.77
CA LEU A 171 47.41 -15.90 13.50
C LEU A 171 46.45 -15.95 12.30
N PHE A 172 45.19 -16.36 12.52
CA PHE A 172 44.17 -16.47 11.47
C PHE A 172 43.67 -15.09 10.99
N LEU A 173 43.75 -14.08 11.85
CA LEU A 173 43.34 -12.69 11.54
C LEU A 173 44.44 -11.91 10.79
N LYS A 174 45.66 -12.45 10.71
CA LYS A 174 46.80 -11.88 9.98
C LYS A 174 46.77 -12.21 8.47
N GLY A 175 45.88 -13.10 8.04
CA GLY A 175 45.86 -13.71 6.69
C GLY A 175 44.60 -13.45 5.85
N SER A 176 43.81 -12.42 6.16
CA SER A 176 42.71 -11.93 5.31
C SER A 176 42.96 -10.49 4.87
#